data_AF-A0A958RL92-F1
#
_entry.id   AF-A0A958RL92-F1
#
_cell.length_a   1.000
_cell.length_b   1.000
_cell.length_c   1.000
_cell.angle_alpha   90.00
_cell.angle_beta   90.00
_cell.angle_gamma   90.00
#
_symmetry.space_group_name_H-M   'P 1'
#
loop_
_entity.id
_entity.type
_entity.pdbx_description
1 polymer ?
#
loop_
_entity_poly.entity_id
_entity_poly.type
_entity_poly.pdbx_seq_one_letter_code
_entity_poly.pdbx_strand_id
1 'polypeptide(L)'
;MKPTRVTTLCMGLLLFFIGLPAQAGTEEIRPFQLRSCNERHCFVLNAPVAFRSPLDNIFVFSNGELRLESRSDRKILRRELGQEGYYDPQFSRIVLREIKDRKYQDILVNLENGRLLEF
;
A
#
# COMPACT_ATOMS: atom_id res chain seq x y z
N MET A 1 58.10 11.51 -54.32
CA MET A 1 56.72 11.85 -53.89
C MET A 1 56.26 10.75 -52.93
N LYS A 2 56.00 11.08 -51.64
CA LYS A 2 55.53 10.13 -50.62
C LYS A 2 54.01 10.30 -50.43
N PRO A 3 53.22 9.24 -50.31
CA PRO A 3 51.79 9.36 -49.99
C PRO A 3 51.59 9.43 -48.47
N THR A 4 50.88 10.46 -48.01
CA THR A 4 50.48 10.62 -46.61
C THR A 4 49.11 9.97 -46.40
N ARG A 5 49.03 9.16 -45.35
CA ARG A 5 47.90 8.30 -44.96
C ARG A 5 46.63 9.10 -44.66
N VAL A 6 45.48 8.55 -45.06
CA VAL A 6 44.14 8.96 -44.65
C VAL A 6 43.83 8.32 -43.30
N THR A 7 43.57 9.13 -42.28
CA THR A 7 43.07 8.70 -40.97
C THR A 7 41.57 8.97 -40.90
N THR A 8 40.78 7.90 -41.01
CA THR A 8 39.32 7.90 -40.82
C THR A 8 39.02 8.11 -39.33
N LEU A 9 38.37 9.22 -39.00
CA LEU A 9 37.91 9.53 -37.64
C LEU A 9 36.50 8.96 -37.46
N CYS A 10 36.38 7.81 -36.79
CA CYS A 10 35.07 7.31 -36.34
C CYS A 10 34.64 8.13 -35.12
N MET A 11 33.76 9.10 -35.35
CA MET A 11 33.14 9.91 -34.30
C MET A 11 32.07 9.07 -33.60
N GLY A 12 32.44 8.44 -32.48
CA GLY A 12 31.53 7.69 -31.63
C GLY A 12 30.55 8.63 -30.93
N LEU A 13 29.26 8.47 -31.25
CA LEU A 13 28.16 9.18 -30.59
C LEU A 13 27.93 8.56 -29.19
N LEU A 14 28.49 9.17 -28.15
CA LEU A 14 28.19 8.85 -26.75
C LEU A 14 26.83 9.44 -26.38
N LEU A 15 25.79 8.61 -26.42
CA LEU A 15 24.50 8.93 -25.79
C LEU A 15 24.66 8.81 -24.28
N PHE A 16 24.97 9.93 -23.62
CA PHE A 16 24.82 10.08 -22.18
C PHE A 16 23.33 10.09 -21.85
N PHE A 17 22.76 8.92 -21.59
CA PHE A 17 21.51 8.82 -20.85
C PHE A 17 21.81 9.21 -19.41
N ILE A 18 21.63 10.49 -19.10
CA ILE A 18 21.55 10.97 -17.71
C ILE A 18 20.23 10.38 -17.18
N GLY A 19 20.32 9.18 -16.63
CA GLY A 19 19.24 8.55 -15.90
C GLY A 19 18.93 9.41 -14.67
N LEU A 20 17.95 10.30 -14.79
CA LEU A 20 17.28 10.82 -13.61
C LEU A 20 16.74 9.59 -12.85
N PRO A 21 17.05 9.43 -11.55
CA PRO A 21 16.37 8.42 -10.77
C PRO A 21 14.88 8.78 -10.83
N ALA A 22 14.09 7.95 -11.52
CA ALA A 22 12.65 8.00 -11.43
C ALA A 22 12.30 7.62 -9.98
N GLN A 23 12.30 8.61 -9.09
CA GLN A 23 11.71 8.47 -7.77
C GLN A 23 10.21 8.37 -8.02
N ALA A 24 9.74 7.14 -8.18
CA ALA A 24 8.34 6.82 -8.00
C ALA A 24 8.01 7.18 -6.55
N GLY A 25 7.61 8.44 -6.35
CA GLY A 25 7.40 9.01 -5.03
C GLY A 25 6.27 8.25 -4.35
N THR A 26 6.59 7.52 -3.29
CA THR A 26 5.59 7.04 -2.34
C THR A 26 5.00 8.27 -1.66
N GLU A 27 3.73 8.56 -1.94
CA GLU A 27 3.00 9.67 -1.33
C GLU A 27 2.67 9.30 0.12
N GLU A 28 3.09 10.13 1.07
CA GLU A 28 2.80 9.94 2.49
C GLU A 28 1.49 10.66 2.86
N ILE A 29 0.62 9.98 3.60
CA ILE A 29 -0.71 10.47 3.99
C ILE A 29 -0.84 10.45 5.51
N ARG A 30 -1.18 11.61 6.09
CA ARG A 30 -1.33 11.81 7.54
C ARG A 30 -2.50 12.75 7.88
N PRO A 31 -3.42 12.37 8.80
CA PRO A 31 -3.70 11.00 9.23
C PRO A 31 -4.37 10.19 8.10
N PHE A 32 -4.18 8.88 8.09
CA PHE A 32 -4.91 8.00 7.17
C PHE A 32 -6.14 7.44 7.89
N GLN A 33 -7.33 7.76 7.37
CA GLN A 33 -8.60 7.28 7.91
C GLN A 33 -9.46 6.71 6.79
N LEU A 34 -10.03 5.54 7.05
CA LEU A 34 -10.95 4.86 6.15
C LEU A 34 -12.20 4.47 6.93
N ARG A 35 -13.37 4.86 6.41
CA ARG A 35 -14.66 4.41 6.91
C ARG A 35 -15.45 3.79 5.76
N SER A 36 -15.75 2.49 5.86
CA SER A 36 -16.54 1.75 4.87
C SER A 36 -17.69 1.04 5.56
N CYS A 37 -18.92 1.23 5.06
CA CYS A 37 -20.12 0.66 5.65
C CYS A 37 -20.85 -0.21 4.62
N ASN A 38 -21.33 -1.36 5.07
CA ASN A 38 -22.33 -2.16 4.36
C ASN A 38 -23.64 -2.19 5.15
N GLU A 39 -24.57 -3.05 4.75
CA GLU A 39 -25.90 -3.15 5.38
C GLU A 39 -25.84 -3.51 6.87
N ARG A 40 -24.81 -4.23 7.31
CA ARG A 40 -24.72 -4.81 8.66
C ARG A 40 -23.67 -4.13 9.54
N HIS A 41 -22.59 -3.64 8.94
CA HIS A 41 -21.39 -3.24 9.65
C HIS A 41 -20.75 -1.98 9.06
N CYS A 42 -20.05 -1.21 9.89
CA CYS A 42 -19.11 -0.19 9.46
C CYS A 42 -17.71 -0.55 9.96
N PHE A 43 -16.76 -0.61 9.04
CA PHE A 43 -15.34 -0.75 9.29
C PHE A 43 -14.70 0.63 9.38
N VAL A 44 -14.00 0.90 10.46
CA VAL A 44 -13.27 2.15 10.68
C VAL A 44 -11.81 1.83 10.92
N LEU A 45 -10.96 2.13 9.94
CA LEU A 45 -9.51 2.03 10.06
C LEU A 45 -8.93 3.42 10.32
N ASN A 46 -8.14 3.54 11.37
CA ASN A 46 -7.33 4.72 11.65
C ASN A 46 -5.86 4.32 11.65
N ALA A 47 -5.03 5.03 10.90
CA ALA A 47 -3.57 4.92 10.99
C ALA A 47 -2.96 6.32 11.09
N PRO A 48 -1.96 6.55 11.96
CA PRO A 48 -1.28 7.84 12.05
C PRO A 48 -0.64 8.26 10.72
N VAL A 49 -0.12 7.26 9.98
CA VAL A 49 0.56 7.43 8.70
C VAL A 49 0.21 6.26 7.79
N ALA A 50 0.01 6.54 6.51
CA ALA A 50 0.03 5.54 5.45
C ALA A 50 0.88 6.05 4.27
N PHE A 51 1.43 5.12 3.50
CA PHE A 51 2.15 5.40 2.26
C PHE A 51 1.38 4.81 1.10
N ARG A 52 1.05 5.66 0.13
CA ARG A 52 0.45 5.25 -1.12
C ARG A 52 1.53 4.69 -2.03
N SER A 53 1.35 3.44 -2.43
CA SER A 53 2.19 2.81 -3.43
C SER A 53 1.97 3.49 -4.80
N PRO A 54 3.05 3.86 -5.51
CA PRO A 54 2.97 4.57 -6.78
C PRO A 54 2.48 3.69 -7.94
N LEU A 55 2.46 2.36 -7.78
CA LEU A 55 2.14 1.42 -8.85
C LEU A 55 0.66 0.99 -8.88
N ASP A 56 0.05 0.82 -7.71
CA ASP A 56 -1.21 0.08 -7.55
C ASP A 56 -2.22 0.80 -6.65
N ASN A 57 -1.96 2.05 -6.26
CA ASN A 57 -2.86 2.84 -5.40
C ASN A 57 -3.20 2.13 -4.07
N ILE A 58 -2.32 1.25 -3.61
CA ILE A 58 -2.44 0.57 -2.32
C ILE A 58 -1.89 1.49 -1.22
N PHE A 59 -2.57 1.52 -0.07
CA PHE A 59 -2.17 2.31 1.07
C PHE A 59 -1.60 1.39 2.14
N VAL A 60 -0.28 1.40 2.31
CA VAL A 60 0.43 0.59 3.32
C VAL A 60 0.55 1.41 4.60
N PHE A 61 0.27 0.80 5.74
CA PHE A 61 0.34 1.48 7.03
C PHE A 61 1.04 0.61 8.08
N SER A 62 1.70 1.28 9.02
CA SER A 62 2.15 0.72 10.29
C SER A 62 1.42 1.42 11.43
N ASN A 63 1.06 0.64 12.45
CA ASN A 63 0.21 1.04 13.58
C ASN A 63 -1.23 1.46 13.18
N GLY A 64 -1.91 0.62 12.42
CA GLY A 64 -3.33 0.79 12.11
C GLY A 64 -4.24 0.21 13.19
N GLU A 65 -5.32 0.89 13.53
CA GLU A 65 -6.39 0.40 14.40
C GLU A 65 -7.65 0.20 13.54
N LEU A 66 -8.02 -1.05 13.26
CA LEU A 66 -9.30 -1.37 12.65
C LEU A 66 -10.36 -1.62 13.73
N ARG A 67 -11.51 -0.97 13.62
CA ARG A 67 -12.69 -1.17 14.47
C ARG A 67 -13.90 -1.61 13.64
N LEU A 68 -14.72 -2.47 14.24
CA LEU A 68 -16.00 -2.92 13.69
C LEU A 68 -17.17 -2.31 14.48
N GLU A 69 -18.01 -1.55 13.80
CA GLU A 69 -19.25 -0.99 14.36
C GLU A 69 -20.44 -1.76 13.80
N SER A 70 -21.16 -2.51 14.63
CA SER A 70 -22.40 -3.18 14.21
C SER A 70 -23.56 -2.18 14.13
N ARG A 71 -24.39 -2.28 13.08
CA ARG A 71 -25.62 -1.48 12.94
C ARG A 71 -26.84 -2.11 13.61
N SER A 72 -26.91 -3.45 13.71
CA SER A 72 -28.12 -4.17 14.13
C SER A 72 -28.34 -4.19 15.63
N ASP A 73 -27.27 -4.09 16.40
CA ASP A 73 -27.30 -4.15 17.86
C ASP A 73 -26.42 -3.01 18.35
N ARG A 74 -26.89 -2.21 19.31
CA ARG A 74 -26.14 -1.11 19.95
C ARG A 74 -24.83 -1.56 20.65
N LYS A 75 -24.33 -2.76 20.35
CA LYS A 75 -23.04 -3.31 20.74
C LYS A 75 -22.00 -2.95 19.67
N ILE A 76 -21.13 -2.01 20.02
CA ILE A 76 -19.88 -1.77 19.30
C ILE A 76 -18.95 -2.94 19.65
N LEU A 77 -18.76 -3.87 18.72
CA LEU A 77 -17.74 -4.91 18.84
C LEU A 77 -16.38 -4.29 18.50
N ARG A 78 -15.75 -3.69 19.50
CA ARG A 78 -14.36 -3.22 19.40
C ARG A 78 -13.43 -4.44 19.37
N ARG A 79 -13.14 -4.94 18.18
CA ARG A 79 -12.03 -5.86 17.95
C ARG A 79 -10.93 -5.03 17.32
N GLU A 80 -9.90 -4.72 18.09
CA GLU A 80 -8.66 -4.16 17.55
C GLU A 80 -7.99 -5.25 16.72
N LEU A 81 -7.91 -5.03 15.41
CA LEU A 81 -7.33 -5.97 14.47
C LEU A 81 -6.10 -5.35 13.81
N GLY A 82 -4.97 -6.06 13.91
CA GLY A 82 -3.74 -5.74 13.20
C GLY A 82 -2.95 -4.58 13.79
N GLN A 83 -1.63 -4.60 13.58
CA GLN A 83 -0.77 -3.44 13.79
C GLN A 83 -0.27 -2.90 12.46
N GLU A 84 0.00 -3.78 11.50
CA GLU A 84 0.49 -3.41 10.17
C GLU A 84 -0.46 -3.94 9.11
N GLY A 85 -0.46 -3.33 7.93
CA GLY A 85 -1.32 -3.81 6.86
C GLY A 85 -1.32 -2.94 5.63
N TYR A 86 -2.24 -3.26 4.74
CA TYR A 86 -2.52 -2.43 3.59
C TYR A 86 -4.02 -2.37 3.29
N TYR A 87 -4.44 -1.23 2.76
CA TYR A 87 -5.75 -1.04 2.18
C TYR A 87 -5.63 -1.00 0.66
N ASP A 88 -6.45 -1.81 0.01
CA ASP A 88 -6.53 -1.94 -1.43
C ASP A 88 -7.92 -1.45 -1.89
N PRO A 89 -8.02 -0.23 -2.46
CA PRO A 89 -9.29 0.37 -2.85
C PRO A 89 -9.91 -0.32 -4.07
N GLN A 90 -9.12 -0.98 -4.92
CA GLN A 90 -9.62 -1.63 -6.12
C GLN A 90 -10.48 -2.85 -5.76
N PHE A 91 -10.08 -3.58 -4.72
CA PHE A 91 -10.77 -4.78 -4.27
C PHE A 91 -11.55 -4.56 -2.97
N SER A 92 -11.71 -3.31 -2.52
CA SER A 92 -12.43 -2.94 -1.31
C SER A 92 -12.04 -3.83 -0.11
N ARG A 93 -10.73 -4.00 0.13
CA ARG A 93 -10.22 -4.92 1.15
C ARG A 93 -9.12 -4.31 1.99
N ILE A 94 -9.02 -4.79 3.22
CA ILE A 94 -7.90 -4.52 4.13
C ILE A 94 -7.23 -5.84 4.42
N VAL A 95 -5.90 -5.90 4.32
CA VAL A 95 -5.13 -7.02 4.85
C VAL A 95 -4.35 -6.52 6.04
N LEU A 96 -4.54 -7.19 7.17
CA LEU A 96 -3.96 -6.85 8.45
C LEU A 96 -3.01 -7.96 8.86
N ARG A 97 -1.84 -7.58 9.35
CA ARG A 97 -0.90 -8.48 9.99
C ARG A 97 -1.06 -8.36 11.49
N GLU A 98 -1.46 -9.46 12.10
CA GLU A 98 -1.49 -9.63 13.55
C GLU A 98 -0.21 -10.34 14.02
N ILE A 99 0.45 -9.75 15.02
CA ILE A 99 1.64 -10.32 15.66
C ILE A 99 1.22 -10.81 17.04
N LYS A 100 0.98 -12.11 17.18
CA LYS A 100 0.61 -12.76 18.45
C LYS A 100 1.63 -13.86 18.78
N ASP A 101 2.18 -13.86 19.99
CA ASP A 101 3.10 -14.89 20.47
C ASP A 101 4.25 -15.22 19.50
N ARG A 102 4.80 -14.20 18.83
CA ARG A 102 5.84 -14.32 17.78
C ARG A 102 5.41 -15.10 16.53
N LYS A 103 4.11 -15.31 16.34
CA LYS A 103 3.52 -15.82 15.10
C LYS A 103 2.88 -14.67 14.35
N TYR A 104 3.07 -14.70 13.03
CA TYR A 104 2.37 -13.82 12.11
C TYR A 104 1.09 -14.51 11.67
N GLN A 105 -0.02 -13.80 11.74
CA GLN A 105 -1.28 -14.21 11.15
C GLN A 105 -1.79 -13.06 10.30
N ASP A 106 -2.06 -13.32 9.02
CA ASP A 106 -2.61 -12.32 8.13
C ASP A 106 -4.14 -12.49 8.10
N ILE A 107 -4.85 -11.36 8.19
CA ILE A 107 -6.31 -11.30 8.23
C ILE A 107 -6.77 -10.44 7.06
N LEU A 108 -7.49 -11.04 6.11
CA LEU A 108 -8.16 -10.32 5.04
C LEU A 108 -9.57 -9.94 5.47
N VAL A 109 -9.88 -8.66 5.36
CA VAL A 109 -11.17 -8.05 5.60
C VAL A 109 -11.75 -7.59 4.26
N ASN A 110 -12.83 -8.19 3.81
CA ASN A 110 -13.58 -7.71 2.65
C ASN A 110 -14.62 -6.69 3.13
N LEU A 111 -14.50 -5.44 2.68
CA LEU A 111 -15.34 -4.33 3.14
C LEU A 111 -16.74 -4.34 2.52
N GLU A 112 -16.91 -5.01 1.38
CA GLU A 112 -18.20 -5.11 0.69
C GLU A 112 -19.16 -6.03 1.45
N ASN A 113 -18.70 -7.25 1.75
CA ASN A 113 -19.53 -8.28 2.38
C ASN A 113 -19.23 -8.51 3.87
N GLY A 114 -18.20 -7.86 4.41
CA GLY A 114 -17.80 -7.97 5.81
C GLY A 114 -17.14 -9.30 6.19
N ARG A 115 -16.76 -10.13 5.21
CA ARG A 115 -16.10 -11.42 5.46
C ARG A 115 -14.67 -11.21 5.97
N LEU A 116 -14.31 -11.99 6.99
CA LEU A 116 -12.95 -12.09 7.53
C LEU A 116 -12.36 -13.46 7.15
N LEU A 117 -11.14 -13.47 6.62
CA LEU A 117 -10.38 -14.69 6.32
C LEU A 117 -9.01 -14.61 6.98
N GLU A 118 -8.66 -15.61 7.78
CA GLU A 118 -7.38 -15.70 8.49
C GLU A 118 -6.49 -16.75 7.80
N PHE A 119 -5.20 -16.44 7.59
CA PHE A 119 -4.23 -17.32 6.92
C PHE A 119 -2.80 -17.15 7.46
#